data_AF-A0A9W7AJ71-F1
#
_entry.id   AF-A0A9W7AJ71-F1
#
_cell.length_a   1.000
_cell.length_b   1.000
_cell.length_c   1.000
_cell.angle_alpha   90.00
_cell.angle_beta   90.00
_cell.angle_gamma   90.00
#
_symmetry.space_group_name_H-M   'P 1'
#
loop_
_entity.id
_entity.type
_entity.pdbx_description
1 polymer ?
#
loop_
_entity_poly.entity_id
_entity_poly.type
_entity_poly.pdbx_seq_one_letter_code
_entity_poly.pdbx_strand_id
1 'polypeptide(L)'
;LLVTILEATNTNSPLPTTVIGNDLLATLCNSWTGQSLDPQTTHDSDSEADSSEDEHILDEIERAKRRSLSGPNKSSFNNVKVSTFRGSNAVTSFHSIISQPSSSSSRVIVIDHWEKDPMVALAAVCCQDAGVPFVLISNDALVLEGQIGKNMGALSSKITFLTVNFPQYTTQQLQQIMLSPSVLSRCTQTQTQNSPLPKPLILRTYNLMIPVLMDTINNNTRELNEIIRLATLLFPVYSSPLGESIIISDVSKLTDGNLGRKLYGYVKDSLRSLIRDCLFRPENTVKTTATSNKRSSNSDSDSDSDSEDESLSLPKLQKYLLISSHLCSSTKCSTDAFVYTSASAPRPKKQKKSNEQNASHLSTSNNSIPLERILSVFTSIYPGEKNLGNVGVFEGVAHLCRLGYLEEKVGGERVRYWVKVGREVVEGIGRSEGFDVGEYLD
;
A
#
# COMPACT_ATOMS: atom_id res chain seq x y z
N LEU A 1 -5.76 -1.41 -15.89
CA LEU A 1 -4.97 -0.27 -16.39
C LEU A 1 -5.68 0.25 -17.63
N LEU A 2 -6.03 1.53 -17.64
CA LEU A 2 -6.59 2.20 -18.80
C LEU A 2 -5.49 3.07 -19.42
N VAL A 3 -5.28 2.94 -20.72
CA VAL A 3 -4.38 3.81 -21.46
C VAL A 3 -5.20 4.55 -22.48
N THR A 4 -5.20 5.87 -22.39
CA THR A 4 -5.92 6.73 -23.32
C THR A 4 -4.93 7.45 -24.20
N ILE A 5 -5.06 7.24 -25.51
CA ILE A 5 -4.27 7.92 -26.52
C ILE A 5 -5.08 9.10 -27.04
N LEU A 6 -4.46 10.27 -27.04
CA LEU A 6 -5.05 11.50 -27.53
C LEU A 6 -4.62 11.72 -28.97
N GLU A 7 -5.58 11.67 -29.89
CA GLU A 7 -5.36 12.01 -31.30
C GLU A 7 -6.14 13.28 -31.64
N ALA A 8 -5.43 14.33 -32.07
CA ALA A 8 -6.07 15.55 -32.53
C ALA A 8 -6.65 15.31 -33.93
N THR A 9 -7.97 15.40 -34.09
CA THR A 9 -8.57 15.44 -35.42
C THR A 9 -8.20 16.76 -36.07
N ASN A 10 -7.36 16.70 -37.11
CA ASN A 10 -6.92 17.87 -37.87
C ASN A 10 -8.11 18.48 -38.63
N THR A 11 -8.87 19.36 -37.97
CA THR A 11 -9.87 20.18 -38.65
C THR A 11 -9.10 21.27 -39.40
N ASN A 12 -9.24 21.33 -40.72
CA ASN A 12 -8.55 22.25 -41.66
C ASN A 12 -8.81 23.77 -41.44
N SER A 13 -9.11 24.21 -40.22
CA SER A 13 -9.23 25.63 -39.85
C SER A 13 -8.13 25.99 -38.85
N PRO A 14 -7.25 26.96 -39.14
CA PRO A 14 -6.34 27.50 -38.13
C PRO A 14 -7.18 28.11 -37.01
N LEU A 15 -7.05 27.60 -35.79
CA LEU A 15 -7.57 28.26 -34.60
C LEU A 15 -6.89 29.62 -34.44
N PRO A 16 -7.54 30.62 -33.80
CA PRO A 16 -6.85 31.79 -33.27
C PRO A 16 -6.00 31.36 -32.07
N THR A 17 -4.84 30.76 -32.35
CA THR A 17 -4.00 29.98 -31.43
C THR A 17 -3.19 30.81 -30.44
N THR A 18 -3.02 32.12 -30.65
CA THR A 18 -2.09 32.92 -29.84
C THR A 18 -2.72 33.63 -28.64
N VAL A 19 -4.04 33.79 -28.58
CA VAL A 19 -4.69 34.56 -27.49
C VAL A 19 -5.27 33.62 -26.43
N ILE A 20 -5.99 32.58 -26.84
CA ILE A 20 -6.71 31.70 -25.90
C ILE A 20 -5.75 30.77 -25.15
N GLY A 21 -4.71 30.24 -25.81
CA GLY A 21 -3.74 29.35 -25.18
C GLY A 21 -2.89 30.06 -24.12
N ASN A 22 -2.41 31.27 -24.43
CA ASN A 22 -1.60 32.06 -23.50
C ASN A 22 -2.41 32.61 -22.32
N ASP A 23 -3.67 33.05 -22.54
CA ASP A 23 -4.53 33.52 -21.46
C ASP A 23 -5.00 32.38 -20.55
N LEU A 24 -5.28 31.19 -21.09
CA LEU A 24 -5.64 30.02 -20.28
C LEU A 24 -4.42 29.51 -19.48
N LEU A 25 -3.24 29.40 -20.09
CA LEU A 25 -2.00 29.07 -19.39
C LEU A 25 -1.65 30.09 -18.31
N ALA A 26 -1.80 31.38 -18.58
CA ALA A 26 -1.59 32.44 -17.60
C ALA A 26 -2.63 32.37 -16.47
N THR A 27 -3.90 32.08 -16.77
CA THR A 27 -4.96 31.94 -15.76
C THR A 27 -4.74 30.72 -14.87
N LEU A 28 -4.28 29.61 -15.44
CA LEU A 28 -3.94 28.39 -14.69
C LEU A 28 -2.67 28.58 -13.85
N CYS A 29 -1.65 29.27 -14.36
CA CYS A 29 -0.45 29.62 -13.59
C CYS A 29 -0.76 30.62 -12.46
N ASN A 30 -1.64 31.59 -12.67
CA ASN A 30 -2.03 32.59 -11.67
C ASN A 30 -2.96 32.02 -10.59
N SER A 31 -3.84 31.08 -10.94
CA SER A 31 -4.64 30.31 -9.97
C SER A 31 -3.77 29.45 -9.06
N TRP A 32 -2.56 29.09 -9.50
CA TRP A 32 -1.65 28.21 -8.79
C TRP A 32 -0.67 28.98 -7.89
N THR A 33 -0.18 30.14 -8.35
CA THR A 33 0.67 31.03 -7.53
C THR A 33 -0.09 31.83 -6.47
N GLY A 34 -1.42 31.88 -6.54
CA GLY A 34 -2.29 32.57 -5.58
C GLY A 34 -2.50 31.85 -4.24
N GLN A 35 -2.02 30.62 -4.06
CA GLN A 35 -1.98 29.98 -2.75
C GLN A 35 -0.69 30.42 -2.02
N SER A 36 -0.82 31.50 -1.26
CA SER A 36 0.19 32.00 -0.33
C SER A 36 0.61 30.90 0.65
N LEU A 37 1.85 30.42 0.50
CA LEU A 37 2.61 29.75 1.53
C LEU A 37 3.58 30.78 2.10
N ASP A 38 3.42 31.08 3.39
CA ASP A 38 4.40 31.88 4.16
C ASP A 38 5.78 31.19 4.14
N PRO A 39 6.88 31.95 4.09
CA PRO A 39 8.22 31.39 4.06
C PRO A 39 8.69 31.07 5.48
N GLN A 40 8.92 29.80 5.80
CA GLN A 40 9.79 29.42 6.92
C GLN A 40 10.94 28.53 6.44
N THR A 41 12.13 29.13 6.51
CA THR A 41 13.46 28.57 6.84
C THR A 41 13.73 27.10 6.48
N THR A 42 14.50 26.95 5.41
CA THR A 42 15.18 25.73 4.96
C THR A 42 16.26 25.28 5.95
N HIS A 43 16.20 24.01 6.37
CA HIS A 43 17.35 23.26 6.88
C HIS A 43 17.66 22.16 5.86
N ASP A 44 18.89 22.15 5.35
CA ASP A 44 19.39 21.21 4.35
C ASP A 44 19.37 19.76 4.87
N SER A 45 18.86 18.85 4.06
CA SER A 45 19.06 17.40 4.18
C SER A 45 18.90 16.76 2.81
N ASP A 46 20.02 16.38 2.22
CA ASP A 46 20.09 15.63 0.96
C ASP A 46 19.44 14.25 1.14
N SER A 47 18.37 13.98 0.37
CA SER A 47 17.81 12.65 0.18
C SER A 47 17.99 12.24 -1.27
N GLU A 48 18.92 11.31 -1.51
CA GLU A 48 19.02 10.58 -2.78
C GLU A 48 17.75 9.76 -2.98
N ALA A 49 16.99 10.06 -4.04
CA ALA A 49 15.81 9.30 -4.42
C ALA A 49 16.24 8.03 -5.18
N ASP A 50 15.73 6.87 -4.74
CA ASP A 50 15.93 5.56 -5.36
C ASP A 50 15.44 5.55 -6.82
N SER A 51 16.39 5.50 -7.77
CA SER A 51 16.17 5.58 -9.22
C SER A 51 15.85 4.23 -9.89
N SER A 52 15.60 3.17 -9.13
CA SER A 52 15.53 1.80 -9.67
C SER A 52 14.21 1.45 -10.36
N GLU A 53 13.11 2.17 -10.09
CA GLU A 53 11.82 1.91 -10.75
C GLU A 53 11.75 2.52 -12.16
N ASP A 54 12.42 3.65 -12.38
CA ASP A 54 12.40 4.39 -13.64
C ASP A 54 13.15 3.65 -14.76
N GLU A 55 14.21 2.90 -14.42
CA GLU A 55 14.93 2.07 -15.40
C GLU A 55 14.03 0.96 -15.97
N HIS A 56 13.13 0.37 -15.19
CA HIS A 56 12.37 -0.82 -15.61
C HIS A 56 11.30 -0.50 -16.68
N ILE A 57 10.59 0.62 -16.55
CA ILE A 57 9.57 1.05 -17.53
C ILE A 57 10.24 1.45 -18.84
N LEU A 58 11.37 2.18 -18.76
CA LEU A 58 12.16 2.55 -19.93
C LEU A 58 12.74 1.31 -20.63
N ASP A 59 13.22 0.32 -19.87
CA ASP A 59 13.71 -0.96 -20.41
C ASP A 59 12.60 -1.77 -21.10
N GLU A 60 11.38 -1.81 -20.54
CA GLU A 60 10.24 -2.51 -21.14
C GLU A 60 9.77 -1.83 -22.43
N ILE A 61 9.76 -0.49 -22.46
CA ILE A 61 9.49 0.32 -23.67
C ILE A 61 10.57 0.09 -24.72
N GLU A 62 11.85 0.05 -24.32
CA GLU A 62 12.96 -0.20 -25.24
C GLU A 62 12.96 -1.66 -25.75
N ARG A 63 12.57 -2.63 -24.93
CA ARG A 63 12.35 -4.03 -25.35
C ARG A 63 11.16 -4.14 -26.29
N ALA A 64 10.06 -3.43 -26.06
CA ALA A 64 8.93 -3.36 -26.99
C ALA A 64 9.35 -2.75 -28.33
N LYS A 65 10.17 -1.68 -28.30
CA LYS A 65 10.83 -1.11 -29.49
C LYS A 65 11.67 -2.17 -30.20
N ARG A 66 12.50 -2.94 -29.50
CA ARG A 66 13.32 -4.03 -30.08
C ARG A 66 12.48 -5.17 -30.67
N ARG A 67 11.36 -5.54 -30.03
CA ARG A 67 10.43 -6.57 -30.54
C ARG A 67 9.68 -6.12 -31.79
N SER A 68 9.37 -4.83 -31.93
CA SER A 68 8.74 -4.26 -33.14
C SER A 68 9.65 -4.21 -34.37
N LEU A 69 10.98 -4.30 -34.18
CA LEU A 69 11.99 -4.21 -35.23
C LEU A 69 12.16 -5.50 -36.08
N SER A 70 11.37 -6.56 -35.82
CA SER A 70 11.42 -7.80 -36.63
C SER A 70 10.48 -7.83 -37.84
N GLY A 71 9.72 -6.76 -38.11
CA GLY A 71 8.84 -6.63 -39.27
C GLY A 71 9.48 -5.93 -40.48
N PRO A 72 8.88 -6.01 -41.69
CA PRO A 72 9.43 -5.46 -42.93
C PRO A 72 9.40 -3.92 -43.06
N ASN A 73 8.80 -3.18 -42.12
CA ASN A 73 8.72 -1.71 -42.15
C ASN A 73 9.70 -1.07 -41.15
N LYS A 74 11.00 -1.04 -41.49
CA LYS A 74 12.10 -0.74 -40.54
C LYS A 74 12.52 0.74 -40.40
N SER A 75 12.11 1.67 -41.26
CA SER A 75 12.70 3.03 -41.28
C SER A 75 11.97 4.09 -40.46
N SER A 76 10.73 3.84 -40.03
CA SER A 76 9.89 4.90 -39.45
C SER A 76 9.97 5.06 -37.92
N PHE A 77 10.46 4.07 -37.16
CA PHE A 77 10.39 4.06 -35.69
C PHE A 77 11.68 4.44 -34.97
N ASN A 78 12.82 4.54 -35.66
CA ASN A 78 14.10 4.84 -35.00
C ASN A 78 14.16 6.26 -34.41
N ASN A 79 13.30 7.16 -34.88
CA ASN A 79 13.30 8.57 -34.48
C ASN A 79 12.21 8.90 -33.44
N VAL A 80 11.59 7.92 -32.79
CA VAL A 80 10.58 8.19 -31.76
C VAL A 80 11.27 8.45 -30.41
N LYS A 81 11.13 9.67 -29.89
CA LYS A 81 11.56 10.03 -28.52
C LYS A 81 10.37 9.92 -27.57
N VAL A 82 10.47 9.09 -26.55
CA VAL A 82 9.46 8.92 -25.50
C VAL A 82 9.91 9.70 -24.27
N SER A 83 9.02 10.47 -23.67
CA SER A 83 9.27 11.18 -22.41
C SER A 83 8.15 10.83 -21.44
N THR A 84 8.52 10.30 -20.28
CA THR A 84 7.60 9.85 -19.23
C THR A 84 7.62 10.85 -18.09
N PHE A 85 6.45 11.20 -17.58
CA PHE A 85 6.31 12.10 -16.44
C PHE A 85 5.49 11.43 -15.33
N ARG A 86 5.97 11.57 -14.08
CA ARG A 86 5.29 11.14 -12.87
C ARG A 86 5.28 12.27 -11.84
N GLY A 87 4.14 12.51 -11.19
CA GLY A 87 4.00 13.41 -10.06
C GLY A 87 4.00 14.92 -10.39
N SER A 88 4.03 15.75 -9.35
CA SER A 88 3.87 17.21 -9.42
C SER A 88 4.97 17.97 -10.17
N ASN A 89 6.15 17.35 -10.34
CA ASN A 89 7.28 17.94 -11.09
C ASN A 89 7.13 17.77 -12.62
N ALA A 90 6.03 17.17 -13.08
CA ALA A 90 5.75 16.98 -14.50
C ALA A 90 5.64 18.32 -15.25
N VAL A 91 5.04 19.35 -14.64
CA VAL A 91 4.70 20.62 -15.32
C VAL A 91 5.94 21.42 -15.75
N THR A 92 6.96 21.55 -14.91
CA THR A 92 8.17 22.30 -15.22
C THR A 92 8.99 21.62 -16.31
N SER A 93 9.09 20.29 -16.24
CA SER A 93 9.76 19.47 -17.24
C SER A 93 8.99 19.43 -18.56
N PHE A 94 7.66 19.57 -18.52
CA PHE A 94 6.79 19.63 -19.69
C PHE A 94 7.06 20.85 -20.58
N HIS A 95 7.17 22.04 -19.97
CA HIS A 95 7.44 23.28 -20.69
C HIS A 95 8.80 23.26 -21.41
N SER A 96 9.81 22.68 -20.76
CA SER A 96 11.14 22.47 -21.35
C SER A 96 11.06 21.64 -22.65
N ILE A 97 10.29 20.56 -22.67
CA ILE A 97 10.22 19.66 -23.83
C ILE A 97 9.44 20.28 -25.00
N ILE A 98 8.36 21.01 -24.73
CA ILE A 98 7.58 21.69 -25.77
C ILE A 98 8.38 22.82 -26.41
N SER A 99 9.17 23.55 -25.62
CA SER A 99 9.97 24.68 -26.12
C SER A 99 11.12 24.30 -27.05
N GLN A 100 11.47 23.00 -27.15
CA GLN A 100 12.54 22.56 -28.05
C GLN A 100 12.06 22.53 -29.51
N PRO A 101 12.70 23.27 -30.44
CA PRO A 101 12.32 23.32 -31.84
C PRO A 101 12.31 21.91 -32.45
N SER A 102 11.32 21.68 -33.32
CA SER A 102 11.02 20.39 -33.93
C SER A 102 12.16 19.89 -34.81
N SER A 103 13.08 19.13 -34.24
CA SER A 103 13.89 18.17 -35.00
C SER A 103 12.95 17.13 -35.62
N SER A 104 13.32 16.56 -36.77
CA SER A 104 12.54 15.59 -37.58
C SER A 104 12.18 14.24 -36.89
N SER A 105 12.27 14.19 -35.57
CA SER A 105 11.94 13.06 -34.71
C SER A 105 10.50 13.16 -34.21
N SER A 106 9.68 12.15 -34.50
CA SER A 106 8.37 12.00 -33.86
C SER A 106 8.54 11.91 -32.34
N ARG A 107 7.74 12.65 -31.57
CA ARG A 107 7.76 12.60 -30.11
C ARG A 107 6.46 11.98 -29.61
N VAL A 108 6.53 11.24 -28.52
CA VAL A 108 5.34 10.74 -27.79
C VAL A 108 5.52 11.09 -26.34
N ILE A 109 4.50 11.69 -25.74
CA ILE A 109 4.53 12.07 -24.32
C ILE A 109 3.64 11.10 -23.54
N VAL A 110 4.20 10.48 -22.51
CA VAL A 110 3.50 9.55 -21.63
C VAL A 110 3.34 10.18 -20.25
N ILE A 111 2.10 10.32 -19.79
CA ILE A 111 1.77 10.83 -18.46
C ILE A 111 1.19 9.65 -17.68
N ASP A 112 1.93 9.20 -16.67
CA ASP A 112 1.52 8.11 -15.80
C ASP A 112 0.79 8.65 -14.56
N HIS A 113 -0.24 7.94 -14.12
CA HIS A 113 -1.14 8.35 -13.04
C HIS A 113 -1.72 9.77 -13.20
N TRP A 114 -2.19 10.09 -14.41
CA TRP A 114 -2.70 11.43 -14.71
C TRP A 114 -3.87 11.84 -13.80
N GLU A 115 -4.60 10.87 -13.23
CA GLU A 115 -5.69 11.09 -12.30
C GLU A 115 -5.29 11.82 -11.01
N LYS A 116 -3.99 11.79 -10.65
CA LYS A 116 -3.46 12.50 -9.48
C LYS A 116 -3.28 14.00 -9.75
N ASP A 117 -3.12 14.40 -11.01
CA ASP A 117 -2.97 15.79 -11.42
C ASP A 117 -3.63 16.03 -12.80
N PRO A 118 -4.96 16.21 -12.84
CA PRO A 118 -5.70 16.38 -14.08
C PRO A 118 -5.32 17.68 -14.81
N MET A 119 -4.71 18.64 -14.14
CA MET A 119 -4.31 19.92 -14.72
C MET A 119 -3.10 19.76 -15.64
N VAL A 120 -2.18 18.84 -15.34
CA VAL A 120 -1.06 18.51 -16.25
C VAL A 120 -1.60 17.88 -17.53
N ALA A 121 -2.58 16.99 -17.44
CA ALA A 121 -3.22 16.38 -18.61
C ALA A 121 -3.94 17.43 -19.47
N LEU A 122 -4.64 18.38 -18.84
CA LEU A 122 -5.30 19.51 -19.50
C LEU A 122 -4.31 20.44 -20.21
N ALA A 123 -3.22 20.83 -19.53
CA ALA A 123 -2.17 21.65 -20.12
C ALA A 123 -1.50 20.94 -21.32
N ALA A 124 -1.31 19.62 -21.20
CA ALA A 124 -0.76 18.81 -22.28
C ALA A 124 -1.67 18.75 -23.51
N VAL A 125 -2.96 18.56 -23.28
CA VAL A 125 -4.01 18.61 -24.30
C VAL A 125 -4.09 19.99 -24.97
N CYS A 126 -3.98 21.08 -24.22
CA CYS A 126 -4.00 22.43 -24.78
C CYS A 126 -2.75 22.75 -25.65
N CYS A 127 -1.66 21.99 -25.50
CA CYS A 127 -0.45 22.14 -26.31
C CYS A 127 -0.45 21.28 -27.59
N GLN A 128 -1.58 20.65 -27.96
CA GLN A 128 -1.69 19.75 -29.13
C GLN A 128 -1.43 20.40 -30.49
N ASP A 129 -1.37 21.72 -30.59
CA ASP A 129 -1.09 22.45 -31.84
C ASP A 129 0.22 22.02 -32.53
N ALA A 130 1.11 21.31 -31.81
CA ALA A 130 2.36 20.76 -32.34
C ALA A 130 2.26 19.36 -32.98
N GLY A 131 1.07 18.72 -33.02
CA GLY A 131 0.90 17.38 -33.61
C GLY A 131 1.60 16.23 -32.85
N VAL A 132 1.87 16.43 -31.56
CA VAL A 132 2.52 15.43 -30.69
C VAL A 132 1.44 14.55 -30.03
N PRO A 133 1.46 13.21 -30.22
CA PRO A 133 0.55 12.30 -29.53
C PRO A 133 0.86 12.22 -28.03
N PHE A 134 -0.20 12.15 -27.23
CA PHE A 134 -0.14 11.94 -25.78
C PHE A 134 -0.72 10.59 -25.41
N VAL A 135 -0.10 9.96 -24.42
CA VAL A 135 -0.53 8.69 -23.82
C VAL A 135 -0.76 8.95 -22.34
N LEU A 136 -2.01 8.91 -21.92
CA LEU A 136 -2.41 9.04 -20.52
C LEU A 136 -2.62 7.64 -19.95
N ILE A 137 -1.97 7.34 -18.83
CA ILE A 137 -2.11 6.05 -18.15
C ILE A 137 -2.80 6.27 -16.81
N SER A 138 -3.87 5.52 -16.54
CA SER A 138 -4.63 5.58 -15.29
C SER A 138 -5.07 4.19 -14.83
N ASN A 139 -5.21 4.03 -13.52
CA ASN A 139 -5.84 2.85 -12.94
C ASN A 139 -7.37 2.94 -12.88
N ASP A 140 -7.92 4.15 -13.00
CA ASP A 140 -9.35 4.41 -12.89
C ASP A 140 -9.96 4.77 -14.25
N ALA A 141 -10.84 3.89 -14.74
CA ALA A 141 -11.55 4.09 -15.99
C ALA A 141 -12.66 5.15 -15.90
N LEU A 142 -13.21 5.38 -14.71
CA LEU A 142 -14.38 6.26 -14.51
C LEU A 142 -14.01 7.73 -14.36
N VAL A 143 -12.75 8.01 -13.98
CA VAL A 143 -12.22 9.37 -13.86
C VAL A 143 -12.18 10.05 -15.22
N LEU A 144 -11.89 9.31 -16.29
CA LEU A 144 -11.64 9.91 -17.60
C LEU A 144 -12.88 10.57 -18.20
N GLU A 145 -13.99 9.85 -18.35
CA GLU A 145 -15.21 10.43 -18.96
C GLU A 145 -15.87 11.48 -18.05
N GLY A 146 -15.86 11.24 -16.73
CA GLY A 146 -16.53 12.10 -15.76
C GLY A 146 -15.78 13.39 -15.44
N GLN A 147 -14.46 13.34 -15.25
CA GLN A 147 -13.69 14.52 -14.88
C GLN A 147 -13.29 15.37 -16.08
N ILE A 148 -12.91 14.75 -17.20
CA ILE A 148 -12.56 15.48 -18.42
C ILE A 148 -13.79 16.19 -18.96
N GLY A 149 -14.96 15.53 -18.98
CA GLY A 149 -16.20 16.17 -19.41
C GLY A 149 -16.60 17.37 -18.54
N LYS A 150 -16.39 17.30 -17.22
CA LYS A 150 -16.71 18.40 -16.30
C LYS A 150 -15.71 19.55 -16.35
N ASN A 151 -14.41 19.25 -16.44
CA ASN A 151 -13.36 20.25 -16.34
C ASN A 151 -12.99 20.89 -17.69
N MET A 152 -13.16 20.18 -18.81
CA MET A 152 -12.76 20.69 -20.12
C MET A 152 -13.87 21.46 -20.84
N GLY A 153 -15.12 21.39 -20.36
CA GLY A 153 -16.24 22.13 -20.94
C GLY A 153 -16.33 21.97 -22.46
N ALA A 154 -16.31 23.09 -23.20
CA ALA A 154 -16.40 23.08 -24.66
C ALA A 154 -15.24 22.35 -25.38
N LEU A 155 -14.06 22.24 -24.78
CA LEU A 155 -12.91 21.56 -25.38
C LEU A 155 -13.11 20.05 -25.50
N SER A 156 -13.93 19.44 -24.62
CA SER A 156 -14.20 18.00 -24.69
C SER A 156 -14.86 17.59 -26.01
N SER A 157 -15.55 18.51 -26.67
CA SER A 157 -16.22 18.26 -27.96
C SER A 157 -15.24 18.18 -29.14
N LYS A 158 -14.00 18.67 -28.99
CA LYS A 158 -13.00 18.75 -30.06
C LYS A 158 -11.91 17.67 -29.96
N ILE A 159 -11.89 16.90 -28.88
CA ILE A 159 -10.83 15.95 -28.59
C ILE A 159 -11.43 14.55 -28.58
N THR A 160 -10.95 13.73 -29.50
CA THR A 160 -11.29 12.31 -29.54
C THR A 160 -10.27 11.52 -28.75
N PHE A 161 -10.75 10.79 -27.75
CA PHE A 161 -9.94 9.90 -26.92
C PHE A 161 -10.01 8.49 -27.51
N LEU A 162 -8.85 7.92 -27.86
CA LEU A 162 -8.72 6.50 -28.14
C LEU A 162 -8.43 5.78 -26.82
N THR A 163 -9.45 5.15 -26.25
CA THR A 163 -9.33 4.44 -24.99
C THR A 163 -8.96 2.98 -25.23
N VAL A 164 -7.83 2.55 -24.68
CA VAL A 164 -7.33 1.18 -24.72
C VAL A 164 -7.39 0.60 -23.31
N ASN A 165 -8.22 -0.42 -23.13
CA ASN A 165 -8.33 -1.14 -21.85
C ASN A 165 -7.31 -2.28 -21.80
N PHE A 166 -6.47 -2.30 -20.76
CA PHE A 166 -5.59 -3.41 -20.44
C PHE A 166 -6.23 -4.23 -19.31
N PRO A 167 -6.88 -5.36 -19.65
CA PRO A 167 -7.52 -6.21 -18.65
C PRO A 167 -6.48 -6.82 -17.72
N GLN A 168 -6.90 -7.16 -16.50
CA GLN A 168 -6.05 -7.93 -15.59
C GLN A 168 -5.70 -9.28 -16.19
N TYR A 169 -4.47 -9.73 -15.95
CA TYR A 169 -4.02 -11.04 -16.41
C TYR A 169 -4.87 -12.16 -15.81
N THR A 170 -5.18 -13.17 -16.62
CA THR A 170 -5.77 -14.41 -16.12
C THR A 170 -4.74 -15.21 -15.32
N THR A 171 -5.19 -16.13 -14.47
CA THR A 171 -4.29 -17.01 -13.70
C THR A 171 -3.32 -17.78 -14.61
N GLN A 172 -3.78 -18.21 -15.79
CA GLN A 172 -2.94 -18.89 -16.78
C GLN A 172 -1.89 -17.95 -17.39
N GLN A 173 -2.25 -16.71 -17.72
CA GLN A 173 -1.30 -15.71 -18.21
C GLN A 173 -0.26 -15.36 -17.14
N LEU A 174 -0.67 -15.18 -15.89
CA LEU A 174 0.24 -14.96 -14.77
C LEU A 174 1.20 -16.13 -14.61
N GLN A 175 0.73 -17.39 -14.65
CA GLN A 175 1.60 -18.56 -14.62
C GLN A 175 2.62 -18.55 -15.77
N GLN A 176 2.20 -18.24 -17.00
CA GLN A 176 3.11 -18.16 -18.15
C GLN A 176 4.17 -17.06 -17.98
N ILE A 177 3.78 -15.88 -17.48
CA ILE A 177 4.70 -14.77 -17.21
C ILE A 177 5.67 -15.16 -16.09
N MET A 178 5.18 -15.80 -15.02
CA MET A 178 6.00 -16.25 -13.91
C MET A 178 7.03 -17.30 -14.33
N LEU A 179 6.70 -18.15 -15.31
CA LEU A 179 7.60 -19.14 -15.90
C LEU A 179 8.56 -18.56 -16.95
N SER A 180 8.49 -17.26 -17.23
CA SER A 180 9.40 -16.63 -18.19
C SER A 180 10.85 -16.61 -17.67
N PRO A 181 11.86 -16.69 -18.56
CA PRO A 181 13.26 -16.69 -18.15
C PRO A 181 13.70 -15.44 -17.36
N SER A 182 13.09 -14.27 -17.64
CA SER A 182 13.40 -13.02 -16.94
C SER A 182 12.95 -13.06 -15.47
N VAL A 183 11.74 -13.54 -15.21
CA VAL A 183 11.21 -13.66 -13.84
C VAL A 183 11.95 -14.76 -13.07
N LEU A 184 12.21 -15.90 -13.71
CA LEU A 184 13.03 -16.97 -13.12
C LEU A 184 14.41 -16.45 -12.71
N SER A 185 15.09 -15.69 -13.57
CA SER A 185 16.41 -15.13 -13.26
C SER A 185 16.35 -14.22 -12.04
N ARG A 186 15.31 -13.39 -11.91
CA ARG A 186 15.11 -12.52 -10.74
C ARG A 186 14.89 -13.34 -9.46
N CYS A 187 13.99 -14.32 -9.50
CA CYS A 187 13.64 -15.11 -8.33
C CYS A 187 14.79 -15.99 -7.83
N THR A 188 15.70 -16.38 -8.73
CA THR A 188 16.81 -17.31 -8.43
C THR A 188 18.13 -16.60 -8.15
N GLN A 189 18.22 -15.28 -8.38
CA GLN A 189 19.46 -14.51 -8.26
C GLN A 189 20.08 -14.63 -6.87
N THR A 190 19.27 -14.53 -5.82
CA THR A 190 19.70 -14.62 -4.41
C THR A 190 20.26 -15.99 -4.05
N GLN A 191 19.78 -17.05 -4.69
CA GLN A 191 20.19 -18.42 -4.37
C GLN A 191 21.50 -18.82 -5.03
N THR A 192 21.78 -18.31 -6.24
CA THR A 192 23.03 -18.62 -6.96
C THR A 192 24.30 -18.20 -6.22
N GLN A 193 24.20 -17.26 -5.28
CA GLN A 193 25.33 -16.80 -4.48
C GLN A 193 25.65 -17.73 -3.30
N ASN A 194 24.64 -18.41 -2.74
CA ASN A 194 24.76 -19.09 -1.44
C ASN A 194 24.62 -20.61 -1.52
N SER A 195 24.12 -21.18 -2.63
CA SER A 195 23.97 -22.63 -2.76
C SER A 195 24.24 -23.13 -4.19
N PRO A 196 25.04 -24.21 -4.36
CA PRO A 196 25.44 -24.73 -5.67
C PRO A 196 24.40 -25.68 -6.28
N LEU A 197 23.10 -25.32 -6.27
CA LEU A 197 22.11 -26.16 -6.95
C LEU A 197 22.36 -26.15 -8.47
N PRO A 198 22.35 -27.31 -9.14
CA PRO A 198 22.42 -27.37 -10.59
C PRO A 198 21.28 -26.58 -11.25
N LYS A 199 21.58 -25.77 -12.27
CA LYS A 199 20.59 -24.98 -13.02
C LYS A 199 19.34 -25.77 -13.46
N PRO A 200 19.45 -27.02 -13.96
CA PRO A 200 18.27 -27.81 -14.33
C PRO A 200 17.35 -28.12 -13.15
N LEU A 201 17.92 -28.32 -11.95
CA LEU A 201 17.15 -28.60 -10.75
C LEU A 201 16.46 -27.33 -10.22
N ILE A 202 17.12 -26.17 -10.31
CA ILE A 202 16.53 -24.87 -9.99
C ILE A 202 15.29 -24.62 -10.86
N LEU A 203 15.42 -24.78 -12.19
CA LEU A 203 14.32 -24.61 -13.13
C LEU A 203 13.17 -25.58 -12.83
N ARG A 204 13.48 -26.87 -12.64
CA ARG A 204 12.49 -27.90 -12.32
C ARG A 204 11.72 -27.56 -11.03
N THR A 205 12.45 -27.15 -9.99
CA THR A 205 11.87 -26.80 -8.69
C THR A 205 10.99 -25.57 -8.78
N TYR A 206 11.45 -24.54 -9.50
CA TYR A 206 10.67 -23.33 -9.74
C TYR A 206 9.38 -23.63 -10.50
N ASN A 207 9.43 -24.44 -11.55
CA ASN A 207 8.25 -24.84 -12.31
C ASN A 207 7.21 -25.60 -11.46
N LEU A 208 7.65 -26.34 -10.43
CA LEU A 208 6.78 -27.02 -9.47
C LEU A 208 6.20 -26.05 -8.43
N MET A 209 6.95 -25.01 -8.06
CA MET A 209 6.53 -24.01 -7.07
C MET A 209 5.43 -23.11 -7.60
N ILE A 210 5.54 -22.65 -8.86
CA ILE A 210 4.62 -21.63 -9.41
C ILE A 210 3.15 -22.05 -9.38
N PRO A 211 2.73 -23.27 -9.78
CA PRO A 211 1.33 -23.69 -9.66
C PRO A 211 0.82 -23.62 -8.22
N VAL A 212 1.61 -24.12 -7.27
CA VAL A 212 1.28 -24.12 -5.84
C VAL A 212 1.14 -22.70 -5.28
N LEU A 213 2.08 -21.81 -5.66
CA LEU A 213 2.06 -20.40 -5.29
C LEU A 213 0.79 -19.73 -5.82
N MET A 214 0.50 -19.93 -7.10
CA MET A 214 -0.66 -19.33 -7.76
C MET A 214 -1.98 -19.82 -7.18
N ASP A 215 -2.12 -21.11 -6.90
CA ASP A 215 -3.32 -21.68 -6.27
C ASP A 215 -3.58 -21.07 -4.89
N THR A 216 -2.51 -20.72 -4.16
CA THR A 216 -2.62 -20.13 -2.81
C THR A 216 -2.89 -18.61 -2.86
N ILE A 217 -2.31 -17.90 -3.83
CA ILE A 217 -2.32 -16.42 -3.87
C ILE A 217 -3.46 -15.86 -4.74
N ASN A 218 -3.99 -16.60 -5.71
CA ASN A 218 -4.95 -16.08 -6.70
C ASN A 218 -6.25 -15.51 -6.11
N ASN A 219 -6.59 -15.87 -4.87
CA ASN A 219 -7.72 -15.32 -4.12
C ASN A 219 -7.38 -14.05 -3.33
N ASN A 220 -6.09 -13.76 -3.11
CA ASN A 220 -5.62 -12.63 -2.29
C ASN A 220 -5.08 -11.48 -3.14
N THR A 221 -4.28 -11.76 -4.17
CA THR A 221 -3.75 -10.73 -5.07
C THR A 221 -3.59 -11.24 -6.51
N ARG A 222 -3.73 -10.32 -7.46
CA ARG A 222 -3.44 -10.51 -8.89
C ARG A 222 -2.38 -9.54 -9.42
N GLU A 223 -1.77 -8.78 -8.53
CA GLU A 223 -0.68 -7.85 -8.84
C GLU A 223 0.57 -8.65 -9.23
N LEU A 224 1.00 -8.54 -10.49
CA LEU A 224 2.14 -9.31 -11.01
C LEU A 224 3.42 -9.04 -10.22
N ASN A 225 3.69 -7.77 -9.89
CA ASN A 225 4.89 -7.39 -9.15
C ASN A 225 4.92 -8.02 -7.75
N GLU A 226 3.77 -8.06 -7.08
CA GLU A 226 3.63 -8.66 -5.76
C GLU A 226 3.82 -10.19 -5.83
N ILE A 227 3.25 -10.83 -6.86
CA ILE A 227 3.46 -12.27 -7.08
C ILE A 227 4.95 -12.57 -7.36
N ILE A 228 5.64 -11.74 -8.13
CA ILE A 228 7.09 -11.87 -8.38
C ILE A 228 7.89 -11.69 -7.08
N ARG A 229 7.54 -10.69 -6.26
CA ARG A 229 8.17 -10.44 -4.97
C ARG A 229 8.00 -11.64 -4.04
N LEU A 230 6.79 -12.16 -3.91
CA LEU A 230 6.49 -13.34 -3.09
C LEU A 230 7.20 -14.59 -3.59
N ALA A 231 7.25 -14.81 -4.92
CA ALA A 231 8.02 -15.91 -5.49
C ALA A 231 9.52 -15.79 -5.18
N THR A 232 10.07 -14.57 -5.22
CA THR A 232 11.49 -14.30 -4.92
C THR A 232 11.81 -14.59 -3.45
N LEU A 233 10.91 -14.24 -2.53
CA LEU A 233 11.06 -14.52 -1.09
C LEU A 233 10.85 -16.00 -0.75
N LEU A 234 9.89 -16.65 -1.41
CA LEU A 234 9.53 -18.03 -1.14
C LEU A 234 10.54 -19.01 -1.73
N PHE A 235 11.10 -18.72 -2.91
CA PHE A 235 11.91 -19.68 -3.64
C PHE A 235 13.08 -20.26 -2.82
N PRO A 236 13.89 -19.47 -2.08
CA PRO A 236 14.95 -20.00 -1.23
C PRO A 236 14.44 -20.94 -0.14
N VAL A 237 13.29 -20.62 0.49
CA VAL A 237 12.67 -21.47 1.51
C VAL A 237 12.14 -22.75 0.88
N TYR A 238 11.54 -22.64 -0.32
CA TYR A 238 10.97 -23.77 -1.04
C TYR A 238 12.01 -24.77 -1.53
N SER A 239 13.19 -24.28 -1.90
CA SER A 239 14.30 -25.10 -2.40
C SER A 239 15.30 -25.51 -1.32
N SER A 240 15.24 -24.97 -0.11
CA SER A 240 16.13 -25.33 1.02
C SER A 240 16.28 -26.84 1.23
N PRO A 241 15.18 -27.64 1.23
CA PRO A 241 15.28 -29.10 1.44
C PRO A 241 16.12 -29.83 0.38
N LEU A 242 16.32 -29.22 -0.80
CA LEU A 242 17.14 -29.80 -1.87
C LEU A 242 18.64 -29.59 -1.65
N GLY A 243 19.04 -28.60 -0.85
CA GLY A 243 20.43 -28.39 -0.45
C GLY A 243 20.86 -29.33 0.69
N GLU A 244 19.90 -29.78 1.49
CA GLU A 244 20.13 -30.74 2.56
C GLU A 244 20.27 -32.15 1.96
N SER A 245 21.31 -32.89 2.39
CA SER A 245 21.71 -34.18 1.82
C SER A 245 20.63 -35.28 1.87
N ILE A 246 19.52 -35.03 2.56
CA ILE A 246 18.41 -35.95 2.77
C ILE A 246 17.64 -36.20 1.47
N ILE A 247 17.56 -35.23 0.56
CA ILE A 247 16.68 -35.32 -0.62
C ILE A 247 17.46 -35.64 -1.91
N ILE A 248 18.72 -35.22 -2.02
CA ILE A 248 19.49 -35.24 -3.28
C ILE A 248 19.62 -36.64 -3.91
N SER A 249 19.82 -37.70 -3.10
CA SER A 249 19.95 -39.08 -3.62
C SER A 249 18.65 -39.62 -4.23
N ASP A 250 17.51 -39.06 -3.84
CA ASP A 250 16.18 -39.49 -4.27
C ASP A 250 15.59 -38.60 -5.38
N VAL A 251 16.07 -37.37 -5.54
CA VAL A 251 15.53 -36.40 -6.54
C VAL A 251 15.57 -36.93 -7.96
N SER A 252 16.61 -37.69 -8.33
CA SER A 252 16.74 -38.27 -9.67
C SER A 252 15.72 -39.38 -9.94
N LYS A 253 15.19 -40.02 -8.89
CA LYS A 253 14.22 -41.11 -8.97
C LYS A 253 12.78 -40.64 -8.81
N LEU A 254 12.57 -39.46 -8.22
CA LEU A 254 11.25 -38.91 -7.97
C LEU A 254 10.66 -38.32 -9.25
N THR A 255 9.43 -38.74 -9.54
CA THR A 255 8.57 -38.07 -10.52
C THR A 255 8.22 -36.67 -10.04
N ASP A 256 7.95 -35.77 -10.97
CA ASP A 256 7.60 -34.36 -10.70
C ASP A 256 6.47 -34.22 -9.67
N GLY A 257 5.45 -35.06 -9.78
CA GLY A 257 4.31 -35.05 -8.84
C GLY A 257 4.68 -35.41 -7.41
N ASN A 258 5.60 -36.36 -7.21
CA ASN A 258 6.03 -36.77 -5.86
C ASN A 258 6.97 -35.74 -5.24
N LEU A 259 7.88 -35.18 -6.05
CA LEU A 259 8.79 -34.12 -5.61
C LEU A 259 8.00 -32.87 -5.18
N GLY A 260 7.06 -32.42 -6.02
CA GLY A 260 6.21 -31.27 -5.71
C GLY A 260 5.40 -31.45 -4.42
N ARG A 261 4.80 -32.63 -4.20
CA ARG A 261 4.06 -32.92 -2.96
C ARG A 261 4.95 -32.89 -1.72
N LYS A 262 6.16 -33.47 -1.78
CA LYS A 262 7.10 -33.48 -0.66
C LYS A 262 7.58 -32.06 -0.32
N LEU A 263 7.99 -31.29 -1.33
CA LEU A 263 8.43 -29.90 -1.15
C LEU A 263 7.30 -29.02 -0.62
N TYR A 264 6.09 -29.13 -1.18
CA TYR A 264 4.93 -28.41 -0.67
C TYR A 264 4.63 -28.76 0.79
N GLY A 265 4.65 -30.04 1.15
CA GLY A 265 4.42 -30.47 2.53
C GLY A 265 5.38 -29.82 3.53
N TYR A 266 6.65 -29.65 3.15
CA TYR A 266 7.66 -29.00 3.99
C TYR A 266 7.42 -27.49 4.14
N VAL A 267 6.97 -26.83 3.07
CA VAL A 267 6.93 -25.36 2.99
C VAL A 267 5.54 -24.80 3.29
N LYS A 268 4.52 -25.65 3.40
CA LYS A 268 3.11 -25.24 3.50
C LYS A 268 2.84 -24.21 4.60
N ASP A 269 3.40 -24.41 5.79
CA ASP A 269 3.17 -23.52 6.92
C ASP A 269 3.98 -22.23 6.78
N SER A 270 5.23 -22.31 6.33
CA SER A 270 6.05 -21.15 5.98
C SER A 270 5.43 -20.32 4.86
N LEU A 271 4.80 -20.96 3.86
CA LEU A 271 4.08 -20.29 2.78
C LEU A 271 2.88 -19.52 3.31
N ARG A 272 2.09 -20.14 4.21
CA ARG A 272 0.94 -19.48 4.83
C ARG A 272 1.35 -18.31 5.71
N SER A 273 2.43 -18.45 6.49
CA SER A 273 2.99 -17.35 7.28
C SER A 273 3.47 -16.24 6.36
N LEU A 274 4.32 -16.56 5.37
CA LEU A 274 4.85 -15.57 4.43
C LEU A 274 3.75 -14.83 3.69
N ILE A 275 2.69 -15.51 3.24
CA ILE A 275 1.54 -14.88 2.59
C ILE A 275 0.82 -13.94 3.56
N ARG A 276 0.59 -14.36 4.82
CA ARG A 276 -0.02 -13.52 5.85
C ARG A 276 0.85 -12.31 6.20
N ASP A 277 2.15 -12.51 6.31
CA ASP A 277 3.07 -11.48 6.79
C ASP A 277 3.44 -10.50 5.67
N CYS A 278 3.59 -10.98 4.44
CA CYS A 278 4.05 -10.16 3.31
C CYS A 278 2.91 -9.46 2.56
N LEU A 279 1.72 -10.05 2.44
CA LEU A 279 0.61 -9.39 1.75
C LEU A 279 -0.02 -8.27 2.58
N PHE A 280 0.02 -8.39 3.91
CA PHE A 280 -0.66 -7.47 4.81
C PHE A 280 0.26 -6.49 5.51
N ARG A 281 1.59 -6.61 5.33
CA ARG A 281 2.57 -5.70 5.94
C ARG A 281 3.30 -4.91 4.85
N PRO A 282 3.12 -3.58 4.77
CA PRO A 282 3.86 -2.75 3.82
C PRO A 282 5.37 -2.83 4.08
N GLU A 283 6.15 -2.67 3.00
CA GLU A 283 7.54 -3.10 2.78
C GLU A 283 8.60 -2.66 3.81
N ASN A 284 8.26 -1.88 4.83
CA ASN A 284 9.20 -1.29 5.77
C ASN A 284 9.69 -2.24 6.89
N THR A 285 9.22 -3.49 6.97
CA THR A 285 9.54 -4.41 8.08
C THR A 285 10.33 -5.66 7.70
N VAL A 286 10.87 -5.77 6.48
CA VAL A 286 11.65 -6.96 6.03
C VAL A 286 13.08 -7.01 6.61
N LYS A 287 13.29 -6.48 7.83
CA LYS A 287 14.56 -6.66 8.56
C LYS A 287 14.59 -7.93 9.42
N THR A 288 13.49 -8.69 9.51
CA THR A 288 13.34 -9.76 10.52
C THR A 288 13.53 -11.20 10.04
N THR A 289 13.59 -11.49 8.73
CA THR A 289 13.67 -12.89 8.26
C THR A 289 15.08 -13.47 8.15
N ALA A 290 16.14 -12.68 8.34
CA ALA A 290 17.52 -13.16 8.29
C ALA A 290 18.04 -13.80 9.60
N THR A 291 17.29 -13.69 10.71
CA THR A 291 17.77 -14.10 12.05
C THR A 291 17.09 -15.33 12.66
N SER A 292 16.09 -15.96 12.02
CA SER A 292 15.37 -17.09 12.64
C SER A 292 15.99 -18.47 12.43
N ASN A 293 17.06 -18.62 11.63
CA ASN A 293 17.61 -19.93 11.27
C ASN A 293 18.79 -20.41 12.13
N LYS A 294 18.77 -20.12 13.44
CA LYS A 294 19.71 -20.73 14.40
C LYS A 294 18.95 -21.43 15.53
N ARG A 295 18.30 -22.55 15.21
CA ARG A 295 17.88 -23.55 16.20
C ARG A 295 18.72 -24.81 16.08
N SER A 296 19.64 -24.92 17.04
CA SER A 296 20.31 -26.14 17.48
C SER A 296 19.31 -27.10 18.16
N SER A 297 19.39 -28.36 17.76
CA SER A 297 19.15 -29.62 18.50
C SER A 297 18.43 -29.59 19.87
N ASN A 298 17.35 -30.37 19.93
CA ASN A 298 16.78 -31.10 21.08
C ASN A 298 16.46 -30.33 22.38
N SER A 299 15.20 -29.92 22.52
CA SER A 299 14.43 -30.09 23.75
C SER A 299 12.95 -29.87 23.47
N ASP A 300 12.12 -30.85 23.84
CA ASP A 300 10.66 -30.72 23.93
C ASP A 300 10.31 -29.63 24.94
N SER A 301 9.84 -28.49 24.47
CA SER A 301 9.10 -27.53 25.29
C SER A 301 8.21 -26.67 24.39
N ASP A 302 6.91 -26.88 24.51
CA ASP A 302 5.86 -25.97 24.08
C ASP A 302 6.14 -24.55 24.59
N SER A 303 6.50 -23.64 23.69
CA SER A 303 6.43 -22.19 23.93
C SER A 303 6.13 -21.51 22.60
N ASP A 304 4.86 -21.59 22.23
CA ASP A 304 4.25 -20.99 21.06
C ASP A 304 3.60 -19.66 21.49
N SER A 305 4.39 -18.59 21.68
CA SER A 305 3.85 -17.23 21.95
C SER A 305 4.86 -16.07 21.86
N ASP A 306 5.89 -16.11 21.00
CA ASP A 306 6.91 -15.04 20.94
C ASP A 306 6.56 -13.86 19.99
N SER A 307 5.32 -13.78 19.50
CA SER A 307 4.87 -12.67 18.64
C SER A 307 3.94 -11.65 19.32
N GLU A 308 3.64 -11.78 20.62
CA GLU A 308 2.62 -10.95 21.28
C GLU A 308 3.14 -9.77 22.12
N ASP A 309 4.46 -9.64 22.34
CA ASP A 309 5.00 -8.59 23.21
C ASP A 309 5.80 -7.53 22.44
N GLU A 310 5.26 -7.02 21.32
CA GLU A 310 5.46 -5.59 21.00
C GLU A 310 4.66 -4.77 22.02
N SER A 311 5.06 -4.87 23.28
CA SER A 311 4.53 -4.08 24.38
C SER A 311 4.83 -2.62 24.05
N LEU A 312 3.79 -1.96 23.58
CA LEU A 312 3.82 -0.62 23.06
C LEU A 312 4.28 0.28 24.21
N SER A 313 5.56 0.68 24.17
CA SER A 313 6.28 1.30 25.29
C SER A 313 5.76 2.73 25.50
N LEU A 314 4.66 2.82 26.23
CA LEU A 314 4.03 4.07 26.61
C LEU A 314 4.29 4.35 28.09
N PRO A 315 4.48 5.62 28.48
CA PRO A 315 4.42 6.03 29.87
C PRO A 315 3.13 5.53 30.53
N LYS A 316 3.22 5.12 31.80
CA LYS A 316 2.08 4.56 32.55
C LYS A 316 0.82 5.42 32.46
N LEU A 317 0.95 6.74 32.55
CA LEU A 317 -0.16 7.68 32.41
C LEU A 317 -0.90 7.50 31.06
N GLN A 318 -0.14 7.41 29.98
CA GLN A 318 -0.67 7.28 28.62
C GLN A 318 -1.30 5.91 28.38
N LYS A 319 -0.74 4.84 28.97
CA LYS A 319 -1.36 3.50 28.93
C LYS A 319 -2.78 3.51 29.50
N TYR A 320 -2.96 4.08 30.69
CA TYR A 320 -4.29 4.16 31.32
C TYR A 320 -5.23 5.14 30.60
N LEU A 321 -4.71 6.24 30.04
CA LEU A 321 -5.51 7.11 29.17
C LEU A 321 -6.00 6.38 27.91
N LEU A 322 -5.16 5.56 27.29
CA LEU A 322 -5.55 4.76 26.13
C LEU A 322 -6.58 3.69 26.50
N ILE A 323 -6.38 2.97 27.62
CA ILE A 323 -7.36 2.01 28.15
C ILE A 323 -8.70 2.70 28.42
N SER A 324 -8.70 3.84 29.13
CA SER A 324 -9.95 4.57 29.44
C SER A 324 -10.68 5.04 28.17
N SER A 325 -9.93 5.49 27.16
CA SER A 325 -10.50 5.90 25.88
C SER A 325 -11.15 4.72 25.15
N HIS A 326 -10.49 3.56 25.14
CA HIS A 326 -11.04 2.34 24.53
C HIS A 326 -12.29 1.85 25.25
N LEU A 327 -12.28 1.81 26.59
CA LEU A 327 -13.46 1.47 27.38
C LEU A 327 -14.64 2.40 27.08
N CYS A 328 -14.40 3.70 26.93
CA CYS A 328 -15.42 4.66 26.54
C CYS A 328 -15.94 4.42 25.11
N SER A 329 -15.11 3.94 24.19
CA SER A 329 -15.53 3.64 22.81
C SER A 329 -16.46 2.43 22.75
N SER A 330 -16.14 1.40 23.53
CA SER A 330 -16.85 0.12 23.54
C SER A 330 -18.13 0.13 24.40
N THR A 331 -18.21 0.98 25.42
CA THR A 331 -19.35 1.03 26.35
C THR A 331 -20.26 2.24 26.09
N LYS A 332 -21.55 2.11 26.41
CA LYS A 332 -22.52 3.21 26.31
C LYS A 332 -22.36 4.18 27.48
N CYS A 333 -22.52 5.49 27.27
CA CYS A 333 -22.41 6.48 28.35
C CYS A 333 -23.35 6.21 29.54
N SER A 334 -24.51 5.56 29.30
CA SER A 334 -25.47 5.23 30.35
C SER A 334 -24.98 4.16 31.34
N THR A 335 -24.01 3.33 30.96
CA THR A 335 -23.48 2.25 31.82
C THR A 335 -22.34 2.71 32.72
N ASP A 336 -21.70 3.84 32.40
CA ASP A 336 -20.53 4.35 33.12
C ASP A 336 -20.79 4.53 34.62
N ALA A 337 -21.96 5.06 34.98
CA ALA A 337 -22.32 5.29 36.38
C ALA A 337 -22.31 3.98 37.17
N PHE A 338 -22.81 2.88 36.59
CA PHE A 338 -22.84 1.59 37.28
C PHE A 338 -21.44 0.98 37.41
N VAL A 339 -20.62 1.10 36.36
CA VAL A 339 -19.30 0.46 36.29
C VAL A 339 -18.26 1.22 37.13
N TYR A 340 -18.19 2.55 37.02
CA TYR A 340 -17.05 3.33 37.52
C TYR A 340 -17.29 4.08 38.84
N THR A 341 -18.53 4.17 39.34
CA THR A 341 -18.80 4.90 40.61
C THR A 341 -18.81 4.01 41.86
N SER A 342 -18.65 2.70 41.71
CA SER A 342 -18.91 1.73 42.79
C SER A 342 -17.73 1.52 43.76
N ALA A 343 -17.27 2.59 44.41
CA ALA A 343 -16.29 2.46 45.50
C ALA A 343 -16.90 1.93 46.83
N SER A 344 -18.22 1.70 46.94
CA SER A 344 -18.81 1.19 48.19
C SER A 344 -20.20 0.54 48.10
N ALA A 345 -20.85 0.48 46.93
CA ALA A 345 -22.21 -0.06 46.85
C ALA A 345 -22.19 -1.56 46.52
N PRO A 346 -22.85 -2.43 47.33
CA PRO A 346 -22.92 -3.85 47.03
C PRO A 346 -23.58 -4.05 45.66
N ARG A 347 -22.85 -4.71 44.74
CA ARG A 347 -23.33 -5.02 43.38
C ARG A 347 -24.70 -5.71 43.50
N PRO A 348 -25.81 -5.10 43.02
CA PRO A 348 -27.11 -5.74 43.08
C PRO A 348 -27.06 -7.04 42.28
N LYS A 349 -27.47 -8.16 42.90
CA LYS A 349 -27.47 -9.49 42.27
C LYS A 349 -28.30 -9.41 40.97
N LYS A 350 -27.64 -9.58 39.83
CA LYS A 350 -28.21 -9.54 38.47
C LYS A 350 -29.51 -10.36 38.41
N GLN A 351 -30.65 -9.70 38.28
CA GLN A 351 -31.87 -10.34 37.77
C GLN A 351 -31.65 -10.60 36.28
N LYS A 352 -31.69 -11.89 35.89
CA LYS A 352 -31.61 -12.36 34.50
C LYS A 352 -32.71 -11.69 33.66
N LYS A 353 -32.39 -10.61 32.93
CA LYS A 353 -33.22 -10.11 31.84
C LYS A 353 -32.83 -10.79 30.54
N SER A 354 -33.86 -11.15 29.78
CA SER A 354 -33.83 -12.09 28.68
C SER A 354 -33.01 -11.60 27.49
N ASN A 355 -32.07 -12.45 27.08
CA ASN A 355 -31.77 -12.88 25.72
C ASN A 355 -32.20 -11.95 24.57
N GLU A 356 -31.45 -10.87 24.39
CA GLU A 356 -31.37 -10.12 23.13
C GLU A 356 -29.89 -9.89 22.82
N GLN A 357 -29.17 -11.01 22.66
CA GLN A 357 -27.76 -11.05 22.26
C GLN A 357 -27.66 -11.44 20.78
N ASN A 358 -26.71 -10.80 20.08
CA ASN A 358 -25.96 -11.30 18.90
C ASN A 358 -25.96 -10.44 17.62
N ALA A 359 -26.26 -9.13 17.67
CA ALA A 359 -26.12 -8.28 16.47
C ALA A 359 -25.14 -7.09 16.56
N SER A 360 -24.67 -6.67 17.74
CA SER A 360 -23.93 -5.38 17.85
C SER A 360 -22.40 -5.47 17.87
N HIS A 361 -21.79 -6.66 17.95
CA HIS A 361 -20.32 -6.75 18.06
C HIS A 361 -19.55 -6.52 16.75
N LEU A 362 -20.22 -6.58 15.60
CA LEU A 362 -19.60 -6.36 14.28
C LEU A 362 -19.69 -4.90 13.81
N SER A 363 -20.36 -4.04 14.57
CA SER A 363 -20.35 -2.60 14.35
C SER A 363 -19.55 -1.97 15.47
N THR A 364 -18.21 -2.02 15.36
CA THR A 364 -17.32 -1.08 16.03
C THR A 364 -17.60 0.30 15.43
N SER A 365 -18.79 0.85 15.73
CA SER A 365 -19.08 2.23 15.44
C SER A 365 -18.07 3.01 16.27
N ASN A 366 -17.07 3.59 15.61
CA ASN A 366 -16.13 4.52 16.23
C ASN A 366 -16.94 5.71 16.75
N ASN A 367 -17.50 5.54 17.94
CA ASN A 367 -18.35 6.52 18.58
C ASN A 367 -17.45 7.65 19.03
N SER A 368 -17.76 8.86 18.61
CA SER A 368 -17.03 10.05 19.04
C SER A 368 -17.17 10.22 20.56
N ILE A 369 -16.05 10.25 21.28
CA ILE A 369 -16.02 10.28 22.73
C ILE A 369 -15.68 11.70 23.21
N PRO A 370 -16.49 12.30 24.09
CA PRO A 370 -16.14 13.59 24.69
C PRO A 370 -14.96 13.42 25.68
N LEU A 371 -14.08 14.43 25.74
CA LEU A 371 -12.88 14.40 26.59
C LEU A 371 -13.22 14.16 28.06
N GLU A 372 -14.29 14.80 28.54
CA GLU A 372 -14.72 14.76 29.93
C GLU A 372 -15.05 13.32 30.37
N ARG A 373 -15.61 12.52 29.46
CA ARG A 373 -15.91 11.11 29.72
C ARG A 373 -14.64 10.28 29.84
N ILE A 374 -13.67 10.50 28.95
CA ILE A 374 -12.35 9.83 29.00
C ILE A 374 -11.68 10.13 30.34
N LEU A 375 -11.64 11.40 30.75
CA LEU A 375 -11.04 11.82 32.00
C LEU A 375 -11.76 11.23 33.22
N SER A 376 -13.10 11.18 33.20
CA SER A 376 -13.89 10.56 34.27
C SER A 376 -13.56 9.08 34.44
N VAL A 377 -13.54 8.32 33.34
CA VAL A 377 -13.18 6.89 33.39
C VAL A 377 -11.72 6.71 33.81
N PHE A 378 -10.81 7.51 33.25
CA PHE A 378 -9.39 7.51 33.62
C PHE A 378 -9.18 7.68 35.13
N THR A 379 -9.79 8.70 35.75
CA THR A 379 -9.66 8.93 37.20
C THR A 379 -10.23 7.80 38.06
N SER A 380 -11.13 6.99 37.51
CA SER A 380 -11.75 5.86 38.21
C SER A 380 -10.88 4.59 38.15
N ILE A 381 -10.14 4.39 37.06
CA ILE A 381 -9.32 3.18 36.85
C ILE A 381 -7.84 3.39 37.16
N TYR A 382 -7.35 4.63 37.19
CA TYR A 382 -5.94 4.93 37.39
C TYR A 382 -5.53 4.73 38.85
N PRO A 383 -4.53 3.87 39.15
CA PRO A 383 -4.16 3.53 40.53
C PRO A 383 -3.28 4.56 41.23
N GLY A 384 -2.75 5.56 40.53
CA GLY A 384 -1.83 6.55 41.14
C GLY A 384 -2.53 7.69 41.88
N GLU A 385 -1.73 8.60 42.43
CA GLU A 385 -2.24 9.72 43.23
C GLU A 385 -3.21 10.60 42.44
N LYS A 386 -4.38 10.88 43.02
CA LYS A 386 -5.45 11.70 42.42
C LYS A 386 -5.06 13.16 42.17
N ASN A 387 -3.86 13.56 42.58
CA ASN A 387 -3.31 14.91 42.44
C ASN A 387 -2.48 15.09 41.16
N LEU A 388 -2.76 14.30 40.11
CA LEU A 388 -2.16 14.60 38.80
C LEU A 388 -2.63 15.96 38.35
N GLY A 389 -1.69 16.89 38.20
CA GLY A 389 -1.98 18.20 37.62
C GLY A 389 -2.61 18.02 36.25
N ASN A 390 -3.67 18.79 35.98
CA ASN A 390 -4.43 18.77 34.73
C ASN A 390 -3.52 18.80 33.47
N VAL A 391 -2.40 19.52 33.55
CA VAL A 391 -1.44 19.69 32.43
C VAL A 391 -0.90 18.37 31.90
N GLY A 392 -0.45 17.46 32.78
CA GLY A 392 0.17 16.20 32.34
C GLY A 392 -0.82 15.24 31.68
N VAL A 393 -2.10 15.29 32.10
CA VAL A 393 -3.16 14.45 31.52
C VAL A 393 -3.52 14.93 30.12
N PHE A 394 -3.70 16.24 29.92
CA PHE A 394 -3.96 16.81 28.60
C PHE A 394 -2.77 16.62 27.64
N GLU A 395 -1.53 16.78 28.12
CA GLU A 395 -0.34 16.47 27.33
C GLU A 395 -0.29 14.99 26.94
N GLY A 396 -0.69 14.09 27.85
CA GLY A 396 -0.83 12.66 27.57
C GLY A 396 -1.84 12.38 26.45
N VAL A 397 -3.02 13.00 26.47
CA VAL A 397 -4.03 12.87 25.41
C VAL A 397 -3.50 13.41 24.09
N ALA A 398 -2.90 14.60 24.08
CA ALA A 398 -2.31 15.19 22.88
C ALA A 398 -1.17 14.31 22.32
N HIS A 399 -0.38 13.67 23.18
CA HIS A 399 0.64 12.71 22.78
C HIS A 399 0.02 11.46 22.13
N LEU A 400 -1.05 10.90 22.70
CA LEU A 400 -1.78 9.78 22.09
C LEU A 400 -2.39 10.15 20.73
N CYS A 401 -2.84 11.40 20.54
CA CYS A 401 -3.27 11.90 19.23
C CYS A 401 -2.11 11.99 18.23
N ARG A 402 -0.96 12.53 18.65
CA ARG A 402 0.24 12.62 17.80
C ARG A 402 0.77 11.25 17.37
N LEU A 403 0.66 10.24 18.24
CA LEU A 403 1.02 8.86 17.92
C LEU A 403 -0.04 8.13 17.06
N GLY A 404 -1.19 8.74 16.80
CA GLY A 404 -2.25 8.15 15.98
C GLY A 404 -3.10 7.10 16.70
N TYR A 405 -2.94 6.93 18.02
CA TYR A 405 -3.79 6.03 18.82
C TYR A 405 -5.18 6.61 19.07
N LEU A 406 -5.25 7.94 19.17
CA LEU A 406 -6.48 8.71 19.18
C LEU A 406 -6.54 9.60 17.94
N GLU A 407 -7.73 9.81 17.40
CA GLU A 407 -8.00 10.79 16.37
C GLU A 407 -8.91 11.88 16.92
N GLU A 408 -8.45 13.12 16.83
CA GLU A 408 -9.22 14.28 17.20
C GLU A 408 -10.14 14.66 16.03
N LYS A 409 -11.45 14.71 16.29
CA LYS A 409 -12.45 15.18 15.34
C LYS A 409 -13.09 16.44 15.89
N VAL A 410 -12.80 17.57 15.23
CA VAL A 410 -13.44 18.85 15.51
C VAL A 410 -14.86 18.80 14.94
N GLY A 411 -15.84 18.54 15.81
CA GLY A 411 -17.25 18.47 15.46
C GLY A 411 -18.08 19.45 16.28
N GLY A 412 -18.28 20.66 15.75
CA GLY A 412 -19.00 21.74 16.45
C GLY A 412 -18.16 22.40 17.54
N GLU A 413 -18.79 22.81 18.64
CA GLU A 413 -18.15 23.56 19.74
C GLU A 413 -17.25 22.72 20.65
N ARG A 414 -17.30 21.38 20.56
CA ARG A 414 -16.56 20.50 21.48
C ARG A 414 -15.71 19.49 20.72
N VAL A 415 -14.47 19.35 21.18
CA VAL A 415 -13.53 18.35 20.68
C VAL A 415 -14.02 16.95 21.06
N ARG A 416 -14.01 16.02 20.10
CA ARG A 416 -14.32 14.62 20.33
C ARG A 416 -13.19 13.73 19.81
N TYR A 417 -13.00 12.60 20.48
CA TYR A 417 -11.91 11.67 20.20
C TYR A 417 -12.43 10.34 19.70
N TRP A 418 -11.69 9.73 18.79
CA TRP A 418 -11.94 8.41 18.23
C TRP A 418 -10.75 7.52 18.55
N VAL A 419 -10.99 6.28 18.96
CA VAL A 419 -9.91 5.33 19.26
C VAL A 419 -9.58 4.56 17.98
N LYS A 420 -8.32 4.60 17.54
CA LYS A 420 -7.84 3.87 16.36
C LYS A 420 -7.22 2.52 16.69
N VAL A 421 -7.05 2.24 17.98
CA VAL A 421 -6.37 1.05 18.48
C VAL A 421 -7.34 -0.11 18.67
N GLY A 422 -6.95 -1.29 18.17
CA GLY A 422 -7.69 -2.54 18.34
C GLY A 422 -7.76 -3.00 19.79
N ARG A 423 -8.76 -3.83 20.11
CA ARG A 423 -9.00 -4.34 21.46
C ARG A 423 -7.81 -5.13 21.98
N GLU A 424 -7.18 -5.91 21.11
CA GLU A 424 -6.07 -6.81 21.40
C GLU A 424 -4.86 -6.05 21.99
N VAL A 425 -4.54 -4.89 21.40
CA VAL A 425 -3.46 -4.01 21.86
C VAL A 425 -3.79 -3.44 23.23
N VAL A 426 -5.04 -3.01 23.45
CA VAL A 426 -5.46 -2.43 24.74
C VAL A 426 -5.47 -3.49 25.83
N GLU A 427 -5.91 -4.71 25.54
CA GLU A 427 -5.83 -5.85 26.46
C GLU A 427 -4.37 -6.21 26.78
N GLY A 428 -3.48 -6.20 25.78
CA GLY A 428 -2.04 -6.38 26.01
C GLY A 428 -1.44 -5.31 26.93
N ILE A 429 -1.79 -4.04 26.73
CA ILE A 429 -1.41 -2.93 27.61
C ILE A 429 -1.97 -3.14 29.02
N GLY A 430 -3.24 -3.53 29.14
CA GLY A 430 -3.89 -3.85 30.40
C GLY A 430 -3.17 -4.95 31.17
N ARG A 431 -2.87 -6.08 30.50
CA ARG A 431 -2.08 -7.18 31.07
C ARG A 431 -0.71 -6.71 31.58
N SER A 432 -0.02 -5.84 30.82
CA SER A 432 1.29 -5.29 31.22
C SER A 432 1.24 -4.44 32.51
N GLU A 433 0.07 -3.87 32.83
CA GLU A 433 -0.15 -3.04 34.02
C GLU A 433 -0.92 -3.78 35.13
N GLY A 434 -1.20 -5.07 34.95
CA GLY A 434 -2.02 -5.87 35.87
C GLY A 434 -3.50 -5.41 35.93
N PHE A 435 -4.01 -4.80 34.86
CA PHE A 435 -5.38 -4.32 34.74
C PHE A 435 -6.18 -5.20 33.77
N ASP A 436 -7.23 -5.85 34.26
CA ASP A 436 -8.11 -6.69 33.43
C ASP A 436 -9.17 -5.83 32.72
N VAL A 437 -8.90 -5.53 31.44
CA VAL A 437 -9.81 -4.75 30.58
C VAL A 437 -11.13 -5.51 30.34
N GLY A 438 -11.11 -6.84 30.35
CA GLY A 438 -12.27 -7.68 30.06
C GLY A 438 -13.41 -7.49 31.07
N GLU A 439 -13.08 -7.28 32.35
CA GLU A 439 -14.08 -7.05 33.42
C GLU A 439 -14.96 -5.81 33.14
N TYR A 440 -14.46 -4.85 32.37
CA TYR A 440 -15.12 -3.56 32.11
C TYR A 440 -15.89 -3.51 30.78
N LEU A 441 -15.82 -4.54 29.95
CA LEU A 441 -16.42 -4.57 28.60
C LEU A 441 -17.75 -5.36 28.52
N ASP A 442 -18.22 -5.92 29.64
CA ASP A 442 -19.38 -6.84 29.73
C ASP A 442 -20.77 -6.19 29.84
#